data_AF-A0A370CFD2-F1
#
_entry.id   AF-A0A370CFD2-F1
#
_cell.length_a   1.000
_cell.length_b   1.000
_cell.length_c   1.000
_cell.angle_alpha   90.00
_cell.angle_beta   90.00
_cell.angle_gamma   90.00
#
_symmetry.space_group_name_H-M   'P 1'
#
loop_
_entity.id
_entity.type
_entity.pdbx_description
1 polymer ?
#
loop_
_entity_poly.entity_id
_entity_poly.type
_entity_poly.pdbx_seq_one_letter_code
_entity_poly.pdbx_strand_id
1 'polypeptide(L)'
;MNKSKRQGKIFIDYLRNQRGASSIAAYSARIRENAPVATPLAWEELSMHIKSDSFTIKNLPKRLVRLKHDPWADFLNLKQKLPLPMI
;
A
#
# COMPACT_ATOMS: atom_id res chain seq x y z
N MET A 1 -2.82 -18.86 -10.89
CA MET A 1 -3.76 -18.27 -11.86
C MET A 1 -2.99 -17.62 -13.01
N ASN A 2 -3.35 -17.85 -14.27
CA ASN A 2 -2.59 -17.36 -15.43
C ASN A 2 -2.90 -15.89 -15.75
N LYS A 3 -1.88 -15.08 -16.07
CA LYS A 3 -1.99 -13.68 -16.51
C LYS A 3 -2.88 -13.53 -17.75
N SER A 4 -2.86 -14.50 -18.66
CA SER A 4 -3.68 -14.47 -19.89
C SER A 4 -5.18 -14.45 -19.62
N LYS A 5 -5.64 -15.07 -18.52
CA LYS A 5 -7.06 -15.16 -18.18
C LYS A 5 -7.64 -13.90 -17.52
N ARG A 6 -6.85 -12.82 -17.40
CA ARG A 6 -7.20 -11.63 -16.60
C ARG A 6 -6.88 -10.29 -17.28
N GLN A 7 -6.97 -10.27 -18.61
CA GLN A 7 -6.89 -9.04 -19.41
C GLN A 7 -8.01 -8.06 -19.02
N GLY A 8 -7.68 -6.77 -18.92
CA GLY A 8 -8.62 -5.72 -18.50
C GLY A 8 -9.05 -5.77 -17.03
N LYS A 9 -8.45 -6.65 -16.21
CA LYS A 9 -8.83 -6.85 -14.79
C LYS A 9 -7.63 -6.70 -13.85
N ILE A 10 -7.90 -6.27 -12.63
CA ILE A 10 -6.93 -6.29 -11.53
C ILE A 10 -6.97 -7.68 -10.87
N PHE A 11 -5.81 -8.21 -10.50
CA PHE A 11 -5.72 -9.43 -9.70
C PHE A 11 -5.51 -9.03 -8.25
N ILE A 12 -6.35 -9.58 -7.37
CA ILE A 12 -6.21 -9.48 -5.93
C ILE A 12 -5.12 -10.49 -5.51
N ASP A 13 -3.88 -10.03 -5.43
CA ASP A 13 -2.71 -10.87 -5.14
C ASP A 13 -2.66 -11.29 -3.67
N TYR A 14 -3.27 -12.45 -3.37
CA TYR A 14 -3.25 -13.05 -2.03
C TYR A 14 -1.98 -13.88 -1.76
N LEU A 15 -1.08 -14.04 -2.73
CA LEU A 15 0.09 -14.94 -2.63
C LEU A 15 1.14 -14.43 -1.63
N ARG A 16 1.06 -13.16 -1.22
CA ARG A 16 1.97 -12.56 -0.22
C ARG A 16 1.75 -13.05 1.21
N ASN A 17 0.63 -13.72 1.46
CA ASN A 17 0.28 -14.23 2.79
C ASN A 17 0.85 -15.63 3.07
N GLN A 18 1.62 -16.21 2.14
CA GLN A 18 2.26 -17.50 2.32
C GLN A 18 3.54 -17.38 3.15
N ARG A 19 3.92 -18.45 3.86
CA ARG A 19 5.16 -18.52 4.63
C ARG A 19 6.37 -18.26 3.71
N GLY A 20 7.22 -17.31 4.09
CA GLY A 20 8.43 -16.94 3.33
C GLY A 20 8.20 -15.92 2.22
N ALA A 21 6.95 -15.61 1.87
CA ALA A 21 6.64 -14.50 0.97
C ALA A 21 6.86 -13.15 1.69
N SER A 22 7.12 -12.10 0.92
CA SER A 22 7.33 -10.74 1.44
C SER A 22 6.49 -9.70 0.71
N SER A 23 6.22 -8.62 1.43
CA SER A 23 5.64 -7.37 0.92
C SER A 23 6.62 -6.24 1.19
N ILE A 24 6.51 -5.18 0.40
CA ILE A 24 7.36 -4.02 0.60
C ILE A 24 7.00 -3.32 1.92
N ALA A 25 8.01 -2.89 2.68
CA ALA A 25 7.81 -2.12 3.90
C ALA A 25 7.29 -0.71 3.59
N ALA A 26 6.40 -0.18 4.44
CA ALA A 26 6.01 1.22 4.39
C ALA A 26 7.26 2.12 4.46
N TYR A 27 7.24 3.23 3.72
CA TYR A 27 8.33 4.21 3.56
C TYR A 27 9.61 3.72 2.89
N SER A 28 9.67 2.47 2.41
CA SER A 28 10.81 2.01 1.63
C SER A 28 10.73 2.43 0.15
N ALA A 29 11.89 2.76 -0.43
CA ALA A 29 12.01 3.17 -1.82
C ALA A 29 11.96 1.96 -2.78
N ARG A 30 11.49 2.21 -4.01
CA ARG A 30 11.51 1.24 -5.11
C ARG A 30 12.69 1.51 -6.04
N ILE A 31 13.28 0.44 -6.57
CA ILE A 31 14.22 0.51 -7.69
C ILE A 31 13.48 0.76 -9.02
N ARG A 32 12.97 1.98 -9.18
CA ARG A 32 12.30 2.49 -10.38
C ARG A 32 12.76 3.93 -10.63
N GLU A 33 12.48 4.44 -11.83
CA GLU A 33 12.76 5.83 -12.16
C GLU A 33 12.18 6.77 -11.10
N ASN A 34 12.95 7.79 -10.71
CA ASN A 34 12.63 8.73 -9.63
C ASN A 34 12.52 8.15 -8.21
N ALA A 35 12.80 6.85 -8.00
CA ALA A 35 12.76 6.18 -6.70
C ALA A 35 11.47 6.46 -5.90
N PRO A 36 10.30 5.99 -6.39
CA PRO A 36 9.04 6.13 -5.68
C PRO A 36 9.07 5.39 -4.35
N VAL A 37 8.29 5.85 -3.38
CA VAL A 37 8.26 5.33 -2.01
C VAL A 37 6.89 4.74 -1.71
N ALA A 38 6.85 3.54 -1.10
CA ALA A 38 5.62 2.91 -0.63
C ALA A 38 5.02 3.71 0.55
N THR A 39 4.21 4.70 0.23
CA THR A 39 3.79 5.74 1.18
C THR A 39 2.37 5.47 1.68
N PRO A 40 2.15 5.31 3.00
CA PRO A 40 0.83 5.25 3.59
C PRO A 40 -0.03 6.48 3.27
N LEU A 41 -1.31 6.24 2.98
CA LEU A 41 -2.31 7.24 2.65
C LEU A 41 -3.53 7.06 3.56
N ALA A 42 -4.20 8.17 3.88
CA ALA A 42 -5.55 8.12 4.42
C ALA A 42 -6.54 7.77 3.31
N TRP A 43 -7.71 7.20 3.67
CA TRP A 43 -8.71 6.79 2.69
C TRP A 43 -9.23 7.98 1.87
N GLU A 44 -9.32 9.16 2.47
CA GLU A 44 -9.80 10.40 1.86
C GLU A 44 -8.80 10.96 0.82
N GLU A 45 -7.53 10.55 0.87
CA GLU A 45 -6.54 10.96 -0.13
C GLU A 45 -6.63 10.12 -1.41
N LEU A 46 -7.22 8.93 -1.34
CA LEU A 46 -7.28 8.01 -2.46
C LEU A 46 -8.24 8.55 -3.53
N SER A 47 -7.68 8.90 -4.69
CA SER A 47 -8.42 9.47 -5.82
C SER A 47 -7.79 9.06 -7.15
N MET A 48 -8.48 9.36 -8.26
CA MET A 48 -7.95 9.13 -9.62
C MET A 48 -6.68 9.93 -9.94
N HIS A 49 -6.36 10.94 -9.13
CA HIS A 49 -5.18 11.79 -9.33
C HIS A 49 -3.93 11.28 -8.60
N ILE A 50 -4.10 10.42 -7.59
CA ILE A 50 -2.97 9.74 -6.94
C ILE A 50 -2.57 8.53 -7.76
N LYS A 51 -1.28 8.44 -8.07
CA LYS A 51 -0.64 7.31 -8.74
C LYS A 51 0.26 6.57 -7.76
N SER A 52 0.59 5.33 -8.09
CA SER A 52 1.48 4.49 -7.27
C SER A 52 2.90 5.05 -7.08
N ASP A 53 3.28 6.05 -7.87
CA ASP A 53 4.58 6.72 -7.89
C ASP A 53 4.50 8.22 -7.55
N SER A 54 3.36 8.70 -7.03
CA SER A 54 3.18 10.12 -6.66
C SER A 54 4.17 10.61 -5.59
N PHE A 55 4.65 9.71 -4.73
CA PHE A 55 5.63 10.02 -3.69
C PHE A 55 6.96 9.37 -3.99
N THR A 56 8.02 10.16 -3.91
CA THR A 56 9.40 9.79 -4.20
C THR A 56 10.31 10.21 -3.05
N ILE A 57 11.54 9.69 -3.04
CA ILE A 57 12.55 10.11 -2.05
C ILE A 57 12.75 11.63 -2.02
N LYS A 58 12.50 12.33 -3.14
CA LYS A 58 12.68 13.79 -3.26
C LYS A 58 11.52 14.58 -2.65
N ASN A 59 10.27 14.14 -2.84
CA ASN A 59 9.10 14.92 -2.44
C ASN A 59 8.44 14.43 -1.13
N LEU A 60 8.77 13.22 -0.68
CA LEU A 60 8.19 12.63 0.54
C LEU A 60 8.44 13.48 1.79
N PRO A 61 9.65 14.06 2.05
CA PRO A 61 9.84 14.90 3.23
C PRO A 61 8.86 16.08 3.31
N LYS A 62 8.55 16.71 2.16
CA LYS A 62 7.57 17.79 2.07
C LYS A 62 6.15 17.32 2.38
N ARG A 63 5.78 16.08 2.01
CA ARG A 63 4.51 15.48 2.40
C ARG A 63 4.46 15.31 3.92
N LEU A 64 5.50 14.70 4.51
CA LEU A 64 5.52 14.37 5.95
C LEU A 64 5.34 15.62 6.82
N VAL A 65 5.97 16.74 6.49
CA VAL A 65 5.78 18.02 7.20
C VAL A 65 4.35 18.57 7.07
N ARG A 66 3.65 18.27 5.97
CA ARG A 66 2.29 18.76 5.71
C ARG A 66 1.20 17.87 6.31
N LEU A 67 1.53 16.63 6.67
CA LEU A 67 0.57 15.73 7.29
C LEU A 67 0.17 16.27 8.66
N LYS A 68 -1.14 16.48 8.85
CA LYS A 68 -1.68 16.87 10.16
C LYS A 68 -1.69 15.70 11.14
N HIS A 69 -1.87 14.48 10.61
CA HIS A 69 -1.93 13.23 11.36
C HIS A 69 -1.24 12.12 10.55
N ASP A 70 -0.74 11.10 11.25
CA ASP A 70 -0.23 9.89 10.61
C ASP A 70 -1.41 9.04 10.11
N PRO A 71 -1.51 8.74 8.80
CA PRO A 71 -2.57 7.87 8.26
C PRO A 71 -2.63 6.47 8.89
N TRP A 72 -1.53 6.01 9.50
CA TRP A 72 -1.41 4.70 10.13
C TRP A 72 -1.26 4.77 11.65
N ALA A 73 -1.64 5.89 12.29
CA ALA A 73 -1.51 6.08 13.74
C ALA A 73 -2.03 4.90 14.58
N ASP A 74 -3.14 4.28 14.17
CA ASP A 74 -3.78 3.16 14.88
C ASP A 74 -3.42 1.77 14.34
N PHE A 75 -2.54 1.68 13.33
CA PHE A 75 -2.23 0.42 12.64
C PHE A 75 -1.75 -0.68 13.61
N LEU A 76 -0.92 -0.32 14.60
CA LEU A 76 -0.39 -1.27 15.58
C LEU A 76 -1.38 -1.57 16.73
N ASN A 77 -2.36 -0.68 16.94
CA ASN A 77 -3.37 -0.79 18.00
C ASN A 77 -4.51 -1.74 17.61
N LEU A 78 -4.83 -1.82 16.33
CA LEU A 78 -5.92 -2.66 15.83
C LEU A 78 -5.59 -4.15 15.95
N LYS A 79 -6.36 -4.87 16.78
CA LYS A 79 -6.32 -6.34 16.90
C LYS A 79 -7.66 -6.91 16.42
N GLN A 80 -7.63 -7.64 15.31
CA GLN A 80 -8.83 -8.23 14.72
C GLN A 80 -8.58 -9.69 14.32
N LYS A 81 -9.66 -10.48 14.25
CA LYS A 81 -9.65 -11.88 13.84
C LYS A 81 -10.60 -12.09 12.65
N LEU A 82 -10.37 -13.13 11.86
CA LEU A 82 -11.33 -13.52 10.84
C LEU A 82 -12.64 -13.95 11.52
N PRO A 83 -13.81 -13.53 11.00
CA PRO A 83 -15.08 -13.97 11.54
C PRO A 83 -15.22 -15.49 11.42
N LEU A 84 -15.95 -16.10 12.36
CA LEU A 84 -16.33 -17.51 12.22
C LEU A 84 -17.26 -17.65 11.01
N PRO A 85 -17.21 -18.79 10.29
CA PRO A 85 -18.14 -19.04 9.20
C PRO A 85 -19.57 -18.90 9.74
N MET A 86 -20.41 -18.14 9.05
CA MET A 86 -21.85 -18.18 9.29
C MET A 86 -22.33 -19.58 8.87
N ILE A 87 -22.72 -20.39 9.85
CA ILE A 87 -23.42 -21.67 9.65
C ILE A 87 -24.87 -21.37 9.32
#